data_AF-A0A7J4PJ34-F1
#
_entry.id   AF-A0A7J4PJ34-F1
#
_cell.length_a   1.000
_cell.length_b   1.000
_cell.length_c   1.000
_cell.angle_alpha   90.00
_cell.angle_beta   90.00
_cell.angle_gamma   90.00
#
_symmetry.space_group_name_H-M   'P 1'
#
loop_
_entity.id
_entity.type
_entity.pdbx_description
1 polymer ?
#
loop_
_entity_poly.entity_id
_entity_poly.type
_entity_poly.pdbx_seq_one_letter_code
_entity_poly.pdbx_strand_id
1 'polypeptide(L)'
;MAESEIMNSLLIMVDQFIAFIPTLVVVILLLIVGKIVGVVLGNLGSKVLDKIGLDDLVEKTAIGSMIKKADMSTVGFFAAVIRWFIYIIFAVIIIDLLDIQIVADFITQVILYIPLIVSAFLVLLIGLLIVDFISDTVKKLLVATGVDDKFESTPFGVSLKSGGLTASGIVAGLIRIFGYLIFITAAVDILRLTMFTALLIDITEYLPRLLIGILILMLGILTIDIVMDYLGSMVKDMEIEGADIIIPLLKGFLLLIVILLALDTMLVDTSILYLFFGPLAWGTAFVVAFKYGVKDAIVAYAKERK
;
A
#
# COMPACT_ATOMS: atom_id res chain seq x y z
N MET A 1 -40.77 11.01 43.71
CA MET A 1 -40.20 9.86 42.95
C MET A 1 -38.81 10.20 42.41
N ALA A 2 -38.57 11.35 41.77
CA ALA A 2 -37.22 11.74 41.33
C ALA A 2 -36.22 12.00 42.49
N GLU A 3 -36.67 12.57 43.61
CA GLU A 3 -35.81 12.83 44.78
C GLU A 3 -35.25 11.55 45.41
N SER A 4 -35.99 10.43 45.38
CA SER A 4 -35.50 9.15 45.92
C SER A 4 -34.47 8.50 45.00
N GLU A 5 -34.55 8.68 43.68
CA GLU A 5 -33.55 8.11 42.76
C GLU A 5 -32.21 8.85 42.80
N ILE A 6 -32.25 10.19 42.94
CA ILE A 6 -31.03 10.99 43.15
C ILE A 6 -30.40 10.64 44.49
N MET A 7 -31.20 10.54 45.57
CA MET A 7 -30.71 10.14 46.88
C MET A 7 -30.10 8.73 46.84
N ASN A 8 -30.76 7.77 46.20
CA ASN A 8 -30.23 6.41 46.05
C ASN A 8 -28.93 6.39 45.24
N SER A 9 -28.84 7.21 44.18
CA SER A 9 -27.60 7.33 43.40
C SER A 9 -26.46 7.91 44.22
N LEU A 10 -26.72 8.93 45.05
CA LEU A 10 -25.72 9.51 45.95
C LEU A 10 -25.28 8.51 47.03
N LEU A 11 -26.20 7.73 47.59
CA LEU A 11 -25.87 6.70 48.57
C LEU A 11 -25.01 5.59 47.93
N ILE A 12 -25.32 5.15 46.71
CA ILE A 12 -24.51 4.18 45.97
C ILE A 12 -23.09 4.71 45.70
N MET A 13 -22.95 5.99 45.31
CA MET A 13 -21.64 6.61 45.10
C MET A 13 -20.83 6.72 46.40
N VAL A 14 -21.48 7.04 47.52
CA VAL A 14 -20.84 7.08 48.85
C VAL A 14 -20.41 5.68 49.27
N ASP A 15 -21.23 4.67 49.05
CA ASP A 15 -20.89 3.27 49.36
C ASP A 15 -19.71 2.77 48.52
N GLN A 16 -19.68 3.09 47.22
CA GLN A 16 -18.53 2.80 46.35
C GLN A 16 -17.26 3.53 46.79
N PHE A 17 -17.38 4.80 47.19
CA PHE A 17 -16.25 5.57 47.70
C PHE A 17 -15.70 4.99 49.01
N ILE A 18 -16.57 4.61 49.95
CA ILE A 18 -16.18 3.96 51.20
C ILE A 18 -15.53 2.60 50.91
N ALA A 19 -16.07 1.82 49.96
CA ALA A 19 -15.50 0.55 49.54
C ALA A 19 -14.13 0.67 48.84
N PHE A 20 -13.81 1.84 48.26
CA PHE A 20 -12.51 2.12 47.66
C PHE A 20 -11.42 2.46 48.70
N ILE A 21 -11.78 2.92 49.90
CA ILE A 21 -10.82 3.28 50.95
C ILE A 21 -9.91 2.09 51.34
N PRO A 22 -10.43 0.87 51.62
CA PRO A 22 -9.59 -0.30 51.86
C PRO A 22 -8.62 -0.59 50.70
N THR A 23 -9.09 -0.53 49.46
CA THR A 23 -8.26 -0.77 48.26
C THR A 23 -7.15 0.27 48.13
N LEU A 24 -7.46 1.55 48.38
CA LEU A 24 -6.45 2.61 48.40
C LEU A 24 -5.36 2.36 49.44
N VAL A 25 -5.72 1.88 50.63
CA VAL A 25 -4.73 1.53 51.66
C VAL A 25 -3.81 0.42 51.17
N VAL A 26 -4.35 -0.64 50.55
CA VAL A 26 -3.54 -1.74 50.00
C VAL A 26 -2.66 -1.27 48.85
N VAL A 27 -3.16 -0.41 47.95
CA VAL A 27 -2.36 0.19 46.87
C VAL A 27 -1.23 1.04 47.40
N ILE A 28 -1.48 1.89 48.40
CA ILE A 28 -0.45 2.71 49.05
C ILE A 28 0.59 1.80 49.70
N LEU A 29 0.18 0.73 50.38
CA LEU A 29 1.09 -0.25 50.94
C LEU A 29 1.93 -0.93 49.86
N LEU A 30 1.33 -1.35 48.74
CA LEU A 30 2.04 -1.96 47.62
C LEU A 30 3.02 -0.99 46.96
N LEU A 31 2.70 0.30 46.84
CA LEU A 31 3.63 1.33 46.35
C LEU A 31 4.84 1.47 47.28
N ILE A 32 4.59 1.50 48.60
CA ILE A 32 5.65 1.57 49.61
C ILE A 32 6.53 0.33 49.54
N VAL A 33 5.92 -0.86 49.52
CA VAL A 33 6.64 -2.14 49.44
C VAL A 33 7.42 -2.22 48.13
N GLY A 34 6.81 -1.90 46.99
CA GLY A 34 7.46 -1.92 45.69
C GLY A 34 8.66 -0.98 45.61
N LYS A 35 8.54 0.21 46.20
CA LYS A 35 9.67 1.16 46.33
C LYS A 35 10.80 0.56 47.17
N ILE A 36 10.48 -0.01 48.33
CA ILE A 36 11.47 -0.61 49.24
C ILE A 36 12.15 -1.80 48.56
N VAL A 37 11.37 -2.75 48.03
CA VAL A 37 11.86 -3.96 47.36
C VAL A 37 12.70 -3.61 46.14
N GLY A 38 12.27 -2.65 45.33
CA GLY A 38 13.04 -2.18 44.18
C GLY A 38 14.40 -1.64 44.62
N VAL A 39 14.43 -0.73 45.60
CA VAL A 39 15.69 -0.18 46.12
C VAL A 39 16.59 -1.28 46.70
N VAL A 40 16.04 -2.21 47.47
CA VAL A 40 16.80 -3.33 48.06
C VAL A 40 17.39 -4.23 46.98
N LEU A 41 16.56 -4.68 46.03
CA LEU A 41 17.00 -5.56 44.95
C LEU A 41 17.95 -4.87 43.98
N GLY A 42 17.75 -3.58 43.70
CA GLY A 42 18.68 -2.78 42.90
C GLY A 42 20.04 -2.65 43.57
N ASN A 43 20.07 -2.44 44.89
CA ASN A 43 21.31 -2.34 45.67
C ASN A 43 22.00 -3.70 45.88
N LEU A 44 21.24 -4.79 45.99
CA LEU A 44 21.80 -6.15 46.02
C LEU A 44 22.35 -6.53 44.65
N GLY A 45 21.58 -6.24 43.60
CA GLY A 45 21.98 -6.40 42.21
C GLY A 45 23.26 -5.64 41.93
N SER A 46 23.34 -4.35 42.28
CA SER A 46 24.55 -3.56 42.05
C SER A 46 25.78 -4.17 42.70
N LYS A 47 25.69 -4.66 43.94
CA LYS A 47 26.81 -5.35 44.62
C LYS A 47 27.23 -6.64 43.92
N VAL A 48 26.27 -7.39 43.39
CA VAL A 48 26.57 -8.60 42.62
C VAL A 48 27.23 -8.24 41.29
N LEU A 49 26.68 -7.25 40.58
CA LEU A 49 27.17 -6.78 39.28
C LEU A 49 28.57 -6.15 39.37
N ASP A 50 28.85 -5.44 40.46
CA ASP A 50 30.16 -4.89 40.77
C ASP A 50 31.18 -6.03 41.04
N LYS A 51 30.78 -7.02 41.83
CA LYS A 51 31.63 -8.18 42.17
C LYS A 51 32.02 -9.05 40.98
N ILE A 52 31.18 -9.09 39.94
CA ILE A 52 31.49 -9.81 38.68
C ILE A 52 32.24 -8.94 37.66
N GLY A 53 32.53 -7.68 37.97
CA GLY A 53 33.24 -6.76 37.07
C GLY A 53 32.42 -6.35 35.86
N LEU A 54 31.10 -6.16 36.01
CA LEU A 54 30.22 -5.81 34.88
C LEU A 54 30.65 -4.51 34.18
N ASP A 55 31.16 -3.53 34.94
CA ASP A 55 31.64 -2.26 34.37
C ASP A 55 32.74 -2.51 33.31
N ASP A 56 33.75 -3.33 33.62
CA ASP A 56 34.85 -3.65 32.70
C ASP A 56 34.40 -4.46 31.47
N LEU A 57 33.39 -5.30 31.63
CA LEU A 57 32.84 -6.14 30.57
C LEU A 57 32.01 -5.32 29.56
N VAL A 58 31.26 -4.33 30.05
CA VAL A 58 30.32 -3.57 29.23
C VAL A 58 30.92 -2.26 28.70
N GLU A 59 31.92 -1.69 29.36
CA GLU A 59 32.60 -0.47 28.89
C GLU A 59 33.25 -0.66 27.51
N LYS A 60 33.62 -1.90 27.17
CA LYS A 60 34.15 -2.27 25.84
C LYS A 60 33.09 -2.37 24.74
N THR A 61 31.81 -2.17 25.08
CA THR A 61 30.68 -2.28 24.15
C THR A 61 30.13 -0.91 23.75
N ALA A 62 29.38 -0.86 22.66
CA ALA A 62 28.66 0.35 22.24
C ALA A 62 27.73 0.89 23.34
N ILE A 63 27.11 0.00 24.13
CA ILE A 63 26.19 0.35 25.21
C ILE A 63 26.92 1.07 26.35
N GLY A 64 28.09 0.58 26.77
CA GLY A 64 28.91 1.22 27.80
C GLY A 64 29.31 2.65 27.42
N SER A 65 29.67 2.89 26.15
CA SER A 65 30.01 4.22 25.66
C SER A 65 28.84 5.21 25.70
N MET A 66 27.60 4.73 25.56
CA MET A 66 26.39 5.55 25.67
C MET A 66 26.02 5.84 27.13
N ILE A 67 26.18 4.85 28.02
CA ILE A 67 25.93 5.01 29.46
C ILE A 67 26.91 6.04 30.06
N LYS A 68 28.19 5.97 29.70
CA LYS A 68 29.22 6.91 30.17
C LYS A 68 28.98 8.35 29.70
N LYS A 69 28.41 8.54 28.50
CA LYS A 69 28.00 9.86 27.98
C LYS A 69 26.85 10.48 28.77
N ALA A 70 26.06 9.66 29.48
CA ALA A 70 24.97 10.12 30.34
C ALA A 70 25.42 10.37 31.79
N ASP A 71 26.72 10.41 32.06
CA ASP A 71 27.32 10.59 33.39
C ASP A 71 26.85 9.54 34.43
N MET A 72 26.56 8.33 33.96
CA MET A 72 26.14 7.19 34.77
C MET A 72 27.18 6.05 34.69
N SER A 73 27.30 5.26 35.76
CA SER A 73 28.07 4.00 35.75
C SER A 73 27.24 2.86 35.15
N THR A 74 27.89 1.82 34.59
CA THR A 74 27.15 0.69 34.01
C THR A 74 26.44 -0.11 35.09
N VAL A 75 27.11 -0.42 36.19
CA VAL A 75 26.48 -1.04 37.36
C VAL A 75 25.30 -0.20 37.88
N GLY A 76 25.44 1.13 37.90
CA GLY A 76 24.36 2.05 38.31
C GLY A 76 23.18 2.06 37.34
N PHE A 77 23.44 1.98 36.04
CA PHE A 77 22.42 1.84 35.00
C PHE A 77 21.64 0.53 35.17
N PHE A 78 22.31 -0.61 35.27
CA PHE A 78 21.63 -1.89 35.47
C PHE A 78 20.89 -1.97 36.81
N ALA A 79 21.41 -1.37 37.87
CA ALA A 79 20.69 -1.22 39.14
C ALA A 79 19.42 -0.37 38.99
N ALA A 80 19.46 0.69 38.17
CA ALA A 80 18.29 1.49 37.83
C ALA A 80 17.26 0.68 37.01
N VAL A 81 17.73 -0.12 36.05
CA VAL A 81 16.88 -1.03 35.26
C VAL A 81 16.20 -2.06 36.16
N ILE A 82 16.92 -2.69 37.09
CA ILE A 82 16.36 -3.63 38.07
C ILE A 82 15.29 -2.94 38.92
N ARG A 83 15.57 -1.73 39.46
CA ARG A 83 14.58 -0.95 40.22
C ARG A 83 13.32 -0.68 39.41
N TRP A 84 13.49 -0.21 38.18
CA TRP A 84 12.38 0.12 37.29
C TRP A 84 11.54 -1.11 36.93
N PHE A 85 12.18 -2.26 36.68
CA PHE A 85 11.50 -3.52 36.43
C PHE A 85 10.65 -3.96 37.63
N ILE A 86 11.19 -3.86 38.85
CA ILE A 86 10.42 -4.13 40.07
C ILE A 86 9.24 -3.17 40.20
N TYR A 87 9.42 -1.87 39.92
CA TYR A 87 8.32 -0.91 39.98
C TYR A 87 7.21 -1.24 38.98
N ILE A 88 7.54 -1.74 37.78
CA ILE A 88 6.54 -2.19 36.80
C ILE A 88 5.77 -3.40 37.31
N ILE A 89 6.44 -4.40 37.90
CA ILE A 89 5.74 -5.57 38.46
C ILE A 89 4.73 -5.11 39.52
N PHE A 90 5.15 -4.26 40.45
CA PHE A 90 4.25 -3.72 41.47
C PHE A 90 3.15 -2.85 40.87
N ALA A 91 3.43 -2.07 39.82
CA ALA A 91 2.42 -1.30 39.10
C ALA A 91 1.36 -2.20 38.46
N VAL A 92 1.75 -3.32 37.83
CA VAL A 92 0.81 -4.30 37.27
C VAL A 92 -0.05 -4.92 38.37
N ILE A 93 0.54 -5.30 39.51
CA ILE A 93 -0.21 -5.84 40.67
C ILE A 93 -1.20 -4.79 41.21
N ILE A 94 -0.80 -3.52 41.28
CA ILE A 94 -1.67 -2.42 41.71
C ILE A 94 -2.81 -2.20 40.72
N ILE A 95 -2.53 -2.25 39.43
CA ILE A 95 -3.54 -2.06 38.37
C ILE A 95 -4.57 -3.20 38.40
N ASP A 96 -4.12 -4.44 38.61
CA ASP A 96 -4.97 -5.62 38.80
C ASP A 96 -5.81 -5.49 40.07
N LEU A 97 -5.21 -5.07 41.18
CA LEU A 97 -5.91 -4.83 42.45
C LEU A 97 -6.94 -3.69 42.36
N LEU A 98 -6.66 -2.67 41.55
CA LEU A 98 -7.58 -1.56 41.29
C LEU A 98 -8.74 -1.97 40.37
N ASP A 99 -8.75 -3.22 39.89
CA ASP A 99 -9.73 -3.78 38.97
C ASP A 99 -9.94 -2.87 37.75
N ILE A 100 -8.85 -2.28 37.26
CA ILE A 100 -8.90 -1.46 36.05
C ILE A 100 -8.95 -2.44 34.88
N GLN A 101 -10.13 -3.01 34.66
CA GLN A 101 -10.44 -4.02 33.65
C GLN A 101 -9.86 -3.65 32.28
N ILE A 102 -9.88 -2.35 31.95
CA ILE A 102 -9.31 -1.78 30.72
C ILE A 102 -7.82 -2.15 30.53
N VAL A 103 -7.02 -2.14 31.59
CA VAL A 103 -5.59 -2.47 31.49
C VAL A 103 -5.37 -3.98 31.43
N ALA A 104 -6.13 -4.78 32.18
CA ALA A 104 -6.07 -6.24 32.09
C ALA A 104 -6.47 -6.73 30.68
N ASP A 105 -7.51 -6.12 30.10
CA ASP A 105 -7.96 -6.37 28.73
C ASP A 105 -6.88 -5.96 27.72
N PHE A 106 -6.24 -4.81 27.91
CA PHE A 106 -5.13 -4.36 27.08
C PHE A 106 -3.93 -5.33 27.11
N ILE A 107 -3.49 -5.76 28.30
CA ILE A 107 -2.39 -6.72 28.43
C ILE A 107 -2.74 -8.05 27.76
N THR A 108 -3.99 -8.52 27.93
CA THR A 108 -4.49 -9.72 27.27
C THR A 108 -4.46 -9.55 25.75
N GLN A 109 -4.92 -8.42 25.22
CA GLN A 109 -4.85 -8.10 23.79
C GLN A 109 -3.41 -8.09 23.28
N VAL A 110 -2.47 -7.48 24.02
CA VAL A 110 -1.05 -7.46 23.65
C VAL A 110 -0.48 -8.88 23.57
N ILE A 111 -0.75 -9.73 24.55
CA ILE A 111 -0.30 -11.13 24.56
C ILE A 111 -0.87 -11.89 23.36
N LEU A 112 -2.16 -11.70 23.04
CA LEU A 112 -2.82 -12.34 21.90
C LEU A 112 -2.32 -11.82 20.54
N TYR A 113 -1.74 -10.61 20.50
CA TYR A 113 -1.22 -10.02 19.27
C TYR A 113 0.20 -10.50 18.93
N ILE A 114 0.98 -10.95 19.93
CA ILE A 114 2.35 -11.47 19.70
C ILE A 114 2.37 -12.63 18.67
N PRO A 115 1.52 -13.67 18.77
CA PRO A 115 1.46 -14.73 17.76
C PRO A 115 1.13 -14.23 16.35
N LEU A 116 0.29 -13.21 16.22
CA LEU A 116 -0.08 -12.61 14.93
C LEU A 116 1.11 -11.91 14.30
N ILE A 117 1.86 -11.13 15.07
CA ILE A 117 3.09 -10.47 14.59
C ILE A 117 4.10 -11.51 14.09
N VAL A 118 4.33 -12.57 14.88
CA VAL A 118 5.26 -13.63 14.49
C VAL A 118 4.79 -14.32 13.21
N SER A 119 3.50 -14.61 13.08
CA SER A 119 2.91 -15.25 11.90
C SER A 119 3.02 -14.36 10.66
N ALA A 120 2.67 -13.08 10.77
CA ALA A 120 2.77 -12.11 9.68
C ALA A 120 4.23 -11.94 9.23
N PHE A 121 5.17 -11.87 10.18
CA PHE A 121 6.59 -11.78 9.89
C PHE A 121 7.11 -13.03 9.16
N LEU A 122 6.72 -14.23 9.60
CA LEU A 122 7.09 -15.48 8.94
C LEU A 122 6.55 -15.56 7.52
N VAL A 123 5.28 -15.21 7.33
CA VAL A 123 4.63 -15.19 6.00
C VAL A 123 5.33 -14.20 5.07
N LEU A 124 5.67 -13.01 5.57
CA LEU A 124 6.40 -12.00 4.79
C LEU A 124 7.80 -12.51 4.42
N LEU A 125 8.55 -13.04 5.39
CA LEU A 125 9.91 -13.56 5.15
C LEU A 125 9.91 -14.69 4.12
N ILE A 126 9.08 -15.71 4.32
CA ILE A 126 8.99 -16.87 3.41
C ILE A 126 8.46 -16.41 2.04
N GLY A 127 7.45 -15.55 2.03
CA GLY A 127 6.82 -15.03 0.83
C GLY A 127 7.77 -14.26 -0.07
N LEU A 128 8.54 -13.32 0.49
CA LEU A 128 9.52 -12.56 -0.27
C LEU A 128 10.59 -13.47 -0.90
N LEU A 129 11.06 -14.48 -0.16
CA LEU A 129 12.00 -15.47 -0.69
C LEU A 129 11.41 -16.26 -1.86
N ILE A 130 10.14 -16.68 -1.76
CA ILE A 130 9.43 -17.38 -2.83
C ILE A 130 9.30 -16.49 -4.06
N VAL A 131 8.91 -15.22 -3.87
CA VAL A 131 8.73 -14.27 -4.96
C VAL A 131 10.04 -14.00 -5.68
N ASP A 132 11.13 -13.79 -4.94
CA ASP A 132 12.46 -13.61 -5.51
C ASP A 132 12.89 -14.82 -6.32
N PHE A 133 12.70 -16.03 -5.76
CA PHE A 133 13.01 -17.28 -6.45
C PHE A 133 12.20 -17.43 -7.76
N ILE A 134 10.90 -17.16 -7.73
CA ILE A 134 10.03 -17.26 -8.91
C ILE A 134 10.42 -16.19 -9.94
N SER A 135 10.55 -14.93 -9.53
CA SER A 135 10.95 -13.80 -10.37
C SER A 135 12.26 -14.10 -11.10
N ASP A 136 13.28 -14.56 -10.37
CA ASP A 136 14.60 -14.81 -10.93
C ASP A 136 14.61 -16.04 -11.84
N THR A 137 13.81 -17.07 -11.52
CA THR A 137 13.62 -18.24 -12.37
C THR A 137 12.95 -17.84 -13.69
N VAL A 138 11.86 -17.07 -13.62
CA VAL A 138 11.16 -16.58 -14.82
C VAL A 138 12.08 -15.69 -15.65
N LYS A 139 12.86 -14.80 -15.02
CA LYS A 139 13.87 -13.98 -15.71
C LYS A 139 14.84 -14.85 -16.50
N LYS A 140 15.44 -15.86 -15.86
CA LYS A 140 16.40 -16.78 -16.49
C LYS A 140 15.77 -17.54 -17.66
N LEU A 141 14.52 -18.00 -17.51
CA LEU A 141 13.79 -18.68 -18.58
C LEU A 141 13.55 -17.74 -19.78
N LEU A 142 13.11 -16.51 -19.53
CA LEU A 142 12.88 -15.52 -20.61
C LEU A 142 14.18 -15.20 -21.35
N VAL A 143 15.28 -15.00 -20.62
CA VAL A 143 16.61 -14.82 -21.21
C VAL A 143 17.01 -16.05 -22.03
N ALA A 144 16.87 -17.26 -21.49
CA ALA A 144 17.23 -18.50 -22.18
C ALA A 144 16.42 -18.76 -23.46
N THR A 145 15.17 -18.28 -23.51
CA THR A 145 14.32 -18.38 -24.71
C THR A 145 14.60 -17.30 -25.76
N GLY A 146 15.54 -16.38 -25.51
CA GLY A 146 15.89 -15.29 -26.42
C GLY A 146 14.81 -14.21 -26.54
N VAL A 147 13.94 -14.07 -25.53
CA VAL A 147 12.88 -13.03 -25.51
C VAL A 147 13.52 -11.64 -25.51
N ASP A 148 14.60 -11.46 -24.76
CA ASP A 148 15.34 -10.19 -24.72
C ASP A 148 15.89 -9.85 -26.10
N ASP A 149 16.58 -10.78 -26.75
CA ASP A 149 17.17 -10.55 -28.09
C ASP A 149 16.10 -10.19 -29.14
N LYS A 150 14.98 -10.91 -29.14
CA LYS A 150 13.86 -10.63 -30.06
C LYS A 150 13.25 -9.27 -29.79
N PHE A 151 13.06 -8.91 -28.53
CA PHE A 151 12.43 -7.66 -28.15
C PHE A 151 13.35 -6.46 -28.44
N GLU A 152 14.65 -6.60 -28.19
CA GLU A 152 15.66 -5.58 -28.49
C GLU A 152 15.74 -5.22 -29.98
N SER A 153 15.37 -6.14 -30.87
CA SER A 153 15.31 -5.86 -32.31
C SER A 153 14.16 -4.93 -32.73
N THR A 154 13.21 -4.67 -31.83
CA THR A 154 12.09 -3.76 -32.09
C THR A 154 12.47 -2.30 -31.78
N PRO A 155 11.87 -1.31 -32.47
CA PRO A 155 12.10 0.11 -32.18
C PRO A 155 11.90 0.46 -30.69
N PHE A 156 10.94 -0.20 -30.04
CA PHE A 156 10.63 -0.03 -28.63
C PHE A 156 11.67 -0.68 -27.69
N GLY A 157 12.17 -1.87 -28.04
CA GLY A 157 13.22 -2.55 -27.26
C GLY A 157 14.53 -1.79 -27.25
N VAL A 158 14.90 -1.14 -28.36
CA VAL A 158 16.08 -0.25 -28.42
C VAL A 158 15.94 0.91 -27.43
N SER A 159 14.75 1.52 -27.35
CA SER A 159 14.46 2.61 -26.39
C SER A 159 14.46 2.17 -24.94
N LEU A 160 14.06 0.92 -24.64
CA LEU A 160 14.11 0.40 -23.28
C LEU A 160 15.53 0.03 -22.84
N LYS A 161 16.31 -0.56 -23.76
CA LYS A 161 17.71 -0.93 -23.49
C LYS A 161 18.59 0.29 -23.24
N SER A 162 18.36 1.40 -23.94
CA SER A 162 19.09 2.65 -23.67
C SER A 162 18.82 3.21 -22.26
N GLY A 163 17.69 2.85 -21.66
CA GLY A 163 17.36 3.10 -20.25
C GLY A 163 17.84 2.02 -19.27
N GLY A 164 18.58 1.00 -19.73
CA GLY A 164 19.07 -0.10 -18.90
C GLY A 164 18.01 -1.16 -18.55
N LEU A 165 16.86 -1.15 -19.23
CA LEU A 165 15.76 -2.10 -18.99
C LEU A 165 15.74 -3.19 -20.06
N THR A 166 15.54 -4.44 -19.64
CA THR A 166 15.32 -5.60 -20.54
C THR A 166 13.90 -6.13 -20.40
N ALA A 167 13.38 -6.81 -21.43
CA ALA A 167 12.03 -7.38 -21.39
C ALA A 167 11.87 -8.39 -20.24
N SER A 168 12.84 -9.29 -20.09
CA SER A 168 12.92 -10.24 -18.98
C SER A 168 12.98 -9.53 -17.63
N GLY A 169 13.70 -8.41 -17.54
CA GLY A 169 13.82 -7.59 -16.34
C GLY A 169 12.51 -6.92 -15.96
N ILE A 170 11.76 -6.41 -16.94
CA ILE A 170 10.43 -5.83 -16.72
C ILE A 170 9.47 -6.91 -16.23
N VAL A 171 9.36 -8.04 -16.93
CA VAL A 171 8.44 -9.11 -16.53
C VAL A 171 8.77 -9.66 -15.14
N ALA A 172 10.05 -9.92 -14.86
CA ALA A 172 10.48 -10.35 -13.54
C ALA A 172 10.23 -9.29 -12.46
N GLY A 173 10.49 -8.01 -12.77
CA GLY A 173 10.18 -6.89 -11.90
C GLY A 173 8.69 -6.78 -11.60
N LEU A 174 7.82 -7.03 -12.58
CA LEU A 174 6.37 -7.09 -12.41
C LEU A 174 5.98 -8.24 -11.47
N ILE A 175 6.46 -9.45 -11.72
CA ILE A 175 6.21 -10.60 -10.84
C ILE A 175 6.66 -10.28 -9.40
N ARG A 176 7.81 -9.60 -9.25
CA ARG A 176 8.34 -9.20 -7.96
C ARG A 176 7.44 -8.21 -7.23
N ILE A 177 7.03 -7.11 -7.89
CA ILE A 177 6.13 -6.12 -7.27
C ILE A 177 4.76 -6.73 -6.92
N PHE A 178 4.17 -7.54 -7.80
CA PHE A 178 2.91 -8.22 -7.54
C PHE A 178 3.02 -9.21 -6.38
N GLY A 179 4.05 -10.07 -6.43
CA GLY A 179 4.28 -11.05 -5.39
C GLY A 179 4.50 -10.39 -4.03
N TYR A 180 5.30 -9.33 -3.98
CA TYR A 180 5.52 -8.57 -2.76
C TYR A 180 4.21 -7.97 -2.22
N LEU A 181 3.40 -7.34 -3.07
CA LEU A 181 2.11 -6.80 -2.66
C LEU A 181 1.17 -7.88 -2.12
N ILE A 182 1.12 -9.06 -2.74
CA ILE A 182 0.30 -10.18 -2.26
C ILE A 182 0.74 -10.62 -0.86
N PHE A 183 2.04 -10.81 -0.63
CA PHE A 183 2.56 -11.23 0.67
C PHE A 183 2.47 -10.12 1.74
N ILE A 184 2.64 -8.86 1.36
CA ILE A 184 2.38 -7.71 2.26
C ILE A 184 0.90 -7.68 2.64
N THR A 185 0.00 -7.83 1.69
CA THR A 185 -1.46 -7.90 1.93
C THR A 185 -1.80 -9.03 2.89
N ALA A 186 -1.26 -10.23 2.66
CA ALA A 186 -1.46 -11.38 3.54
C ALA A 186 -0.92 -11.15 4.95
N ALA A 187 0.26 -10.53 5.09
CA ALA A 187 0.84 -10.20 6.39
C ALA A 187 -0.03 -9.18 7.15
N VAL A 188 -0.50 -8.13 6.46
CA VAL A 188 -1.37 -7.10 7.03
C VAL A 188 -2.75 -7.66 7.41
N ASP A 189 -3.27 -8.62 6.64
CA ASP A 189 -4.50 -9.35 6.96
C ASP A 189 -4.34 -10.22 8.22
N ILE A 190 -3.21 -10.91 8.38
CA ILE A 190 -2.88 -11.66 9.61
C ILE A 190 -2.82 -10.74 10.82
N LEU A 191 -2.28 -9.52 10.65
CA LEU A 191 -2.28 -8.48 11.69
C LEU A 191 -3.67 -7.90 11.96
N ARG A 192 -4.71 -8.30 11.20
CA ARG A 192 -6.10 -7.84 11.31
C ARG A 192 -6.26 -6.33 11.09
N LEU A 193 -5.40 -5.75 10.25
CA LEU A 193 -5.43 -4.33 9.92
C LEU A 193 -6.35 -4.09 8.71
N THR A 194 -7.66 -4.31 8.88
CA THR A 194 -8.66 -4.38 7.80
C THR A 194 -8.63 -3.20 6.82
N MET A 195 -8.50 -1.97 7.31
CA MET A 195 -8.42 -0.78 6.46
C MET A 195 -7.17 -0.80 5.56
N PHE A 196 -6.02 -1.24 6.11
CA PHE A 196 -4.79 -1.35 5.34
C PHE A 196 -4.82 -2.53 4.37
N THR A 197 -5.41 -3.66 4.78
CA THR A 197 -5.64 -4.81 3.89
C THR A 197 -6.48 -4.39 2.69
N ALA A 198 -7.58 -3.67 2.90
CA ALA A 198 -8.44 -3.19 1.81
C ALA A 198 -7.69 -2.30 0.83
N LEU A 199 -6.93 -1.31 1.34
CA LEU A 199 -6.12 -0.44 0.48
C LEU A 199 -5.06 -1.21 -0.32
N LEU A 200 -4.43 -2.23 0.28
CA LEU A 200 -3.45 -3.05 -0.42
C LEU A 200 -4.09 -3.96 -1.47
N ILE A 201 -5.28 -4.49 -1.21
CA ILE A 201 -6.07 -5.23 -2.20
C ILE A 201 -6.39 -4.31 -3.38
N ASP A 202 -6.89 -3.10 -3.13
CA ASP A 202 -7.21 -2.12 -4.18
C ASP A 202 -5.98 -1.78 -5.04
N ILE A 203 -4.82 -1.56 -4.40
CA ILE A 203 -3.54 -1.33 -5.11
C ILE A 203 -3.15 -2.57 -5.94
N THR A 204 -3.30 -3.76 -5.37
CA THR A 204 -2.96 -5.03 -6.02
C THR A 204 -3.87 -5.32 -7.21
N GLU A 205 -5.14 -4.93 -7.17
CA GLU A 205 -6.10 -5.08 -8.26
C GLU A 205 -6.00 -3.97 -9.32
N TYR A 206 -5.53 -2.78 -8.93
CA TYR A 206 -5.29 -1.68 -9.86
C TYR A 206 -4.05 -1.93 -10.74
N LEU A 207 -3.01 -2.53 -10.20
CA LEU A 207 -1.74 -2.73 -10.92
C LEU A 207 -1.87 -3.58 -12.22
N PRO A 208 -2.60 -4.72 -12.27
CA PRO A 208 -2.80 -5.48 -13.50
C PRO A 208 -3.61 -4.70 -14.52
N ARG A 209 -4.64 -3.99 -14.05
CA ARG A 209 -5.50 -3.14 -14.90
C ARG A 209 -4.70 -2.01 -15.53
N LEU A 210 -3.81 -1.38 -14.76
CA LEU A 210 -2.88 -0.38 -15.27
C LEU A 210 -2.00 -0.95 -16.39
N LEU A 211 -1.43 -2.14 -16.19
CA LEU A 211 -0.60 -2.79 -17.21
C LEU A 211 -1.39 -3.14 -18.46
N ILE A 212 -2.60 -3.69 -18.31
CA ILE A 212 -3.47 -4.01 -19.45
C ILE A 212 -3.84 -2.73 -20.20
N GLY A 213 -4.16 -1.64 -19.49
CA GLY A 213 -4.40 -0.35 -20.11
C GLY A 213 -3.20 0.18 -20.89
N ILE A 214 -1.98 0.07 -20.33
CA ILE A 214 -0.75 0.45 -21.04
C ILE A 214 -0.54 -0.44 -22.28
N LEU A 215 -0.79 -1.75 -22.17
CA LEU A 215 -0.74 -2.69 -23.30
C LEU A 215 -1.75 -2.33 -24.38
N ILE A 216 -2.99 -1.97 -24.01
CA ILE A 216 -4.02 -1.52 -24.94
C ILE A 216 -3.57 -0.28 -25.69
N LEU A 217 -2.96 0.71 -25.01
CA LEU A 217 -2.42 1.91 -25.67
C LEU A 217 -1.32 1.53 -26.66
N MET A 218 -0.34 0.72 -26.23
CA MET A 218 0.79 0.33 -27.07
C MET A 218 0.35 -0.46 -28.30
N LEU A 219 -0.46 -1.51 -28.11
CA LEU A 219 -0.95 -2.35 -29.20
C LEU A 219 -1.94 -1.60 -30.09
N GLY A 220 -2.78 -0.75 -29.50
CA GLY A 220 -3.76 0.04 -30.22
C GLY A 220 -3.09 1.03 -31.16
N ILE A 221 -2.07 1.77 -30.72
CA ILE A 221 -1.31 2.69 -31.59
C ILE A 221 -0.65 1.92 -32.74
N LEU A 222 0.01 0.80 -32.46
CA LEU A 222 0.61 -0.05 -33.49
C LEU A 222 -0.43 -0.54 -34.51
N THR A 223 -1.58 -0.99 -34.02
CA THR A 223 -2.68 -1.46 -34.86
C THR A 223 -3.23 -0.35 -35.74
N ILE A 224 -3.38 0.86 -35.19
CA ILE A 224 -3.82 2.04 -35.93
C ILE A 224 -2.86 2.35 -37.06
N ASP A 225 -1.56 2.38 -36.82
CA ASP A 225 -0.59 2.71 -37.86
C ASP A 225 -0.67 1.72 -39.03
N ILE A 226 -0.74 0.40 -38.74
CA ILE A 226 -0.90 -0.64 -39.78
C ILE A 226 -2.20 -0.45 -40.58
N VAL A 227 -3.32 -0.26 -39.88
CA VAL A 227 -4.64 -0.08 -40.52
C VAL A 227 -4.68 1.18 -41.36
N MET A 228 -4.12 2.28 -40.86
CA MET A 228 -4.13 3.56 -41.54
C MET A 228 -3.23 3.59 -42.77
N ASP A 229 -2.07 2.92 -42.72
CA ASP A 229 -1.18 2.81 -43.88
C ASP A 229 -1.84 1.98 -45.00
N TYR A 230 -2.50 0.88 -44.64
CA TYR A 230 -3.26 0.07 -45.58
C TYR A 230 -4.42 0.84 -46.21
N LEU A 231 -5.26 1.50 -45.41
CA LEU A 231 -6.37 2.33 -45.91
C LEU A 231 -5.86 3.50 -46.77
N GLY A 232 -4.75 4.12 -46.38
CA GLY A 232 -4.16 5.24 -47.12
C GLY A 232 -3.69 4.84 -48.51
N SER A 233 -3.14 3.63 -48.68
CA SER A 233 -2.76 3.11 -50.01
C SER A 233 -3.97 2.85 -50.90
N MET A 234 -4.99 2.17 -50.38
CA MET A 234 -6.23 1.89 -51.13
C MET A 234 -6.93 3.15 -51.62
N VAL A 235 -7.04 4.16 -50.75
CA VAL A 235 -7.76 5.39 -51.06
C VAL A 235 -6.99 6.24 -52.09
N LYS A 236 -5.65 6.19 -52.08
CA LYS A 236 -4.83 6.87 -53.10
C LYS A 236 -5.04 6.30 -54.50
N ASP A 237 -5.22 4.98 -54.61
CA ASP A 237 -5.44 4.32 -55.90
C ASP A 237 -6.82 4.62 -56.52
N MET A 238 -7.75 5.14 -55.73
CA MET A 238 -9.13 5.40 -56.15
C MET A 238 -9.40 6.86 -56.58
N GLU A 239 -8.38 7.74 -56.57
CA GLU A 239 -8.51 9.19 -56.88
C GLU A 239 -9.70 9.88 -56.17
N ILE A 240 -10.00 9.46 -54.93
CA ILE A 240 -11.16 9.98 -54.19
C ILE A 240 -10.90 11.40 -53.71
N GLU A 241 -11.73 12.33 -54.17
CA GLU A 241 -11.72 13.73 -53.74
C GLU A 241 -11.97 13.81 -52.21
N GLY A 242 -10.99 14.30 -51.45
CA GLY A 242 -11.08 14.43 -49.97
C GLY A 242 -10.39 13.34 -49.15
N ALA A 243 -9.67 12.41 -49.79
CA ALA A 243 -8.80 11.42 -49.13
C ALA A 243 -7.87 12.04 -48.06
N ASP A 244 -7.33 13.22 -48.35
CA ASP A 244 -6.39 13.95 -47.50
C ASP A 244 -6.97 14.36 -46.13
N ILE A 245 -8.30 14.42 -46.02
CA ILE A 245 -9.00 14.77 -44.77
C ILE A 245 -9.51 13.51 -44.06
N ILE A 246 -10.01 12.53 -44.82
CA ILE A 246 -10.62 11.31 -44.27
C ILE A 246 -9.60 10.45 -43.54
N ILE A 247 -8.40 10.29 -44.10
CA ILE A 247 -7.35 9.44 -43.53
C ILE A 247 -6.89 9.98 -42.15
N PRO A 248 -6.48 11.25 -41.99
CA PRO A 248 -6.14 11.79 -40.66
C PRO A 248 -7.30 11.74 -39.66
N LEU A 249 -8.54 11.98 -40.13
CA LEU A 249 -9.73 11.95 -39.27
C LEU A 249 -9.99 10.56 -38.72
N LEU A 250 -9.91 9.52 -39.56
CA LEU A 250 -10.02 8.12 -39.15
C LEU A 250 -8.92 7.75 -38.15
N LYS A 251 -7.67 8.16 -38.40
CA LYS A 251 -6.55 7.95 -37.47
C LYS A 251 -6.85 8.55 -36.09
N GLY A 252 -7.32 9.81 -36.07
CA GLY A 252 -7.69 10.50 -34.84
C GLY A 252 -8.85 9.83 -34.10
N PHE A 253 -9.87 9.36 -34.83
CA PHE A 253 -11.02 8.65 -34.25
C PHE A 253 -10.62 7.30 -33.64
N LEU A 254 -9.81 6.50 -34.34
CA LEU A 254 -9.33 5.23 -33.80
C LEU A 254 -8.44 5.44 -32.57
N LEU A 255 -7.57 6.47 -32.60
CA LEU A 255 -6.72 6.81 -31.47
C LEU A 255 -7.54 7.23 -30.25
N LEU A 256 -8.61 8.00 -30.46
CA LEU A 256 -9.57 8.33 -29.41
C LEU A 256 -10.22 7.08 -28.81
N ILE A 257 -10.66 6.13 -29.63
CA ILE A 257 -11.23 4.86 -29.15
C ILE A 257 -10.22 4.08 -28.32
N VAL A 258 -8.98 3.95 -28.79
CA VAL A 258 -7.92 3.23 -28.07
C VAL A 258 -7.62 3.89 -26.72
N ILE A 259 -7.55 5.22 -26.68
CA ILE A 259 -7.37 5.96 -25.42
C ILE A 259 -8.55 5.72 -24.47
N LEU A 260 -9.79 5.82 -24.96
CA LEU A 260 -10.98 5.58 -24.14
C LEU A 260 -11.02 4.16 -23.58
N LEU A 261 -10.72 3.16 -24.42
CA LEU A 261 -10.65 1.75 -24.02
C LEU A 261 -9.58 1.53 -22.95
N ALA A 262 -8.40 2.13 -23.12
CA ALA A 262 -7.33 2.03 -22.14
C ALA A 262 -7.70 2.69 -20.81
N LEU A 263 -8.25 3.90 -20.84
CA LEU A 263 -8.69 4.64 -19.66
C LEU A 263 -9.78 3.87 -18.90
N ASP A 264 -10.78 3.35 -19.62
CA ASP A 264 -11.84 2.52 -19.04
C ASP A 264 -11.27 1.26 -18.38
N THR A 265 -10.31 0.59 -19.03
CA THR A 265 -9.61 -0.58 -18.45
C THR A 265 -8.85 -0.22 -17.18
N MET A 266 -8.26 0.97 -17.13
CA MET A 266 -7.58 1.52 -15.95
C MET A 266 -8.55 2.01 -14.87
N LEU A 267 -9.87 1.80 -15.01
CA LEU A 267 -10.91 2.32 -14.11
C LEU A 267 -10.92 3.85 -13.99
N VAL A 268 -10.42 4.54 -15.03
CA VAL A 268 -10.55 5.99 -15.13
C VAL A 268 -11.95 6.30 -15.65
N ASP A 269 -12.68 7.17 -14.95
CA ASP A 269 -14.03 7.56 -15.38
C ASP A 269 -13.99 8.29 -16.73
N THR A 270 -14.42 7.60 -17.78
CA THR A 270 -14.47 8.10 -19.16
C THR A 270 -15.80 8.78 -19.48
N SER A 271 -16.75 8.85 -18.53
CA SER A 271 -18.08 9.45 -18.73
C SER A 271 -18.00 10.90 -19.21
N ILE A 272 -17.05 11.66 -18.65
CA ILE A 272 -16.78 13.05 -19.06
C ILE A 272 -16.36 13.09 -20.53
N LEU A 273 -15.49 12.19 -20.97
CA LEU A 273 -15.03 12.14 -22.34
C LEU A 273 -16.19 11.80 -23.29
N TYR A 274 -17.04 10.82 -22.95
CA TYR A 274 -18.23 10.51 -23.75
C TYR A 274 -19.19 11.71 -23.86
N LEU A 275 -19.37 12.48 -22.78
CA LEU A 275 -20.23 13.65 -22.75
C LEU A 275 -19.74 14.76 -23.69
N PHE A 276 -18.42 14.98 -23.79
CA PHE A 276 -17.85 15.99 -24.69
C PHE A 276 -17.73 15.49 -26.13
N PHE A 277 -17.22 14.28 -26.34
CA PHE A 277 -16.93 13.76 -27.68
C PHE A 277 -18.18 13.26 -28.40
N GLY A 278 -19.20 12.77 -27.69
CA GLY A 278 -20.44 12.31 -28.30
C GLY A 278 -21.13 13.39 -29.14
N PRO A 279 -21.48 14.55 -28.56
CA PRO A 279 -22.08 15.66 -29.31
C PRO A 279 -21.19 16.19 -30.44
N LEU A 280 -19.87 16.24 -30.25
CA LEU A 280 -18.93 16.66 -31.29
C LEU A 280 -18.88 15.66 -32.46
N ALA A 281 -18.95 14.36 -32.18
CA ALA A 281 -18.98 13.33 -33.20
C ALA A 281 -20.28 13.41 -34.03
N TRP A 282 -21.44 13.55 -33.37
CA TRP A 282 -22.71 13.77 -34.07
C TRP A 282 -22.74 15.08 -34.85
N GLY A 283 -22.18 16.16 -34.29
CA GLY A 283 -22.07 17.46 -34.95
C GLY A 283 -21.19 17.41 -36.20
N THR A 284 -20.02 16.78 -36.13
CA THR A 284 -19.13 16.62 -37.28
C THR A 284 -19.73 15.69 -38.33
N ALA A 285 -20.34 14.57 -37.93
CA ALA A 285 -21.05 13.67 -38.83
C ALA A 285 -22.18 14.39 -39.57
N PHE A 286 -22.96 15.22 -38.88
CA PHE A 286 -24.02 16.02 -39.48
C PHE A 286 -23.47 17.02 -40.51
N VAL A 287 -22.41 17.76 -40.17
CA VAL A 287 -21.77 18.72 -41.09
C VAL A 287 -21.23 18.04 -42.34
N VAL A 288 -20.56 16.89 -42.19
CA VAL A 288 -20.00 16.12 -43.32
C VAL A 288 -21.13 15.59 -44.21
N ALA A 289 -22.16 14.98 -43.61
CA ALA A 289 -23.32 14.46 -44.34
C ALA A 289 -24.05 15.57 -45.13
N PHE A 290 -24.21 16.75 -44.54
CA PHE A 290 -24.86 17.89 -45.20
C PHE A 290 -24.00 18.45 -46.34
N LYS A 291 -22.68 18.60 -46.12
CA LYS A 291 -21.74 19.15 -47.11
C LYS A 291 -21.66 18.30 -48.37
N TYR A 292 -21.59 16.98 -48.23
CA TYR A 292 -21.42 16.06 -49.37
C TYR A 292 -22.74 15.51 -49.90
N GLY A 293 -23.77 15.30 -49.07
CA GLY A 293 -25.05 14.74 -49.52
C GLY A 293 -26.06 15.78 -50.01
N VAL A 294 -26.16 16.93 -49.35
CA VAL A 294 -27.22 17.92 -49.62
C VAL A 294 -26.80 18.95 -50.66
N LYS A 295 -25.51 19.30 -50.70
CA LYS A 295 -24.97 20.24 -51.70
C LYS A 295 -25.26 19.78 -53.13
N ASP A 296 -25.01 18.52 -53.45
CA ASP A 296 -25.16 18.00 -54.80
C ASP A 296 -26.63 17.89 -55.20
N ALA A 297 -27.51 17.53 -54.25
CA ALA A 297 -28.96 17.52 -54.46
C ALA A 297 -29.52 18.93 -54.74
N ILE A 298 -29.07 19.95 -53.99
CA ILE A 298 -29.50 21.34 -54.19
C ILE A 298 -28.97 21.89 -55.53
N VAL A 299 -27.73 21.56 -55.89
CA VAL A 299 -27.13 22.00 -57.17
C VAL A 299 -27.82 21.34 -58.37
N ALA A 300 -28.16 20.04 -58.28
CA ALA A 300 -28.90 19.34 -59.32
C ALA A 300 -30.31 19.93 -59.51
N TYR A 301 -31.04 20.14 -58.41
CA TYR A 301 -32.36 20.75 -58.43
C TYR A 301 -32.35 22.20 -58.96
N ALA A 302 -31.30 22.98 -58.65
CA ALA A 302 -31.14 24.34 -59.16
C ALA A 302 -30.79 24.38 -60.66
N LYS A 303 -30.18 23.33 -61.20
CA LYS A 303 -29.88 23.19 -62.64
C LYS A 303 -31.11 22.79 -63.47
N GLU A 304 -32.01 21.96 -62.93
CA GLU A 304 -33.26 21.58 -63.61
C GLU A 304 -34.29 22.72 -63.69
N ARG A 305 -34.14 23.77 -62.87
CA ARG A 305 -35.04 24.94 -62.84
C ARG A 305 -34.52 26.17 -63.61
N LYS A 306 -33.41 26.07 -64.33
CA LYS A 306 -32.92 27.09 -65.27
C LYS A 306 -33.05 26.60 -66.70
#